data_AF-A0A972UHP0-F1
#
_entry.id   AF-A0A972UHP0-F1
#
_cell.length_a   1.000
_cell.length_b   1.000
_cell.length_c   1.000
_cell.angle_alpha   90.00
_cell.angle_beta   90.00
_cell.angle_gamma   90.00
#
_symmetry.space_group_name_H-M   'P 1'
#
loop_
_entity.id
_entity.type
_entity.pdbx_description
1 polymer ?
#
loop_
_entity_poly.entity_id
_entity_poly.type
_entity_poly.pdbx_seq_one_letter_code
_entity_poly.pdbx_strand_id
1 'polypeptide(L)' 'EIKYIDTPVEIRAKYQYFTEAKMDRIRAAGYAKPFTSLEDGVALYVNDFLNTDDPYR' A
#
# COMPACT_ATOMS: atom_id res chain seq x y z
N GLU A 1 6.61 2.62 19.04
CA GLU A 1 6.99 4.04 18.94
C GLU A 1 7.43 4.31 17.50
N ILE A 2 6.95 5.40 16.88
CA ILE A 2 7.32 5.75 15.50
C ILE A 2 8.56 6.64 15.57
N LYS A 3 9.61 6.24 14.85
CA LYS A 3 10.84 7.03 14.70
C LYS A 3 10.84 7.69 13.32
N TYR A 4 10.88 9.01 13.30
CA TYR A 4 10.98 9.79 12.07
C TYR A 4 12.44 9.98 11.68
N ILE A 5 12.71 9.95 10.38
CA ILE A 5 14.01 10.23 9.78
C ILE A 5 13.84 11.23 8.65
N ASP A 6 14.89 12.01 8.37
CA ASP A 6 14.86 12.98 7.27
C ASP A 6 14.79 12.29 5.91
N THR A 7 14.00 12.86 4.99
CA THR A 7 13.95 12.37 3.61
C THR A 7 15.30 12.57 2.92
N PRO A 8 15.90 11.50 2.35
CA PRO A 8 17.17 11.59 1.63
C PRO A 8 17.13 12.60 0.48
N VAL A 9 18.23 13.32 0.26
CA VAL A 9 18.31 14.42 -0.71
C VAL A 9 18.15 13.90 -2.14
N GLU A 10 18.65 12.70 -2.41
CA GLU A 10 18.69 12.05 -3.72
C GLU A 10 17.29 11.77 -4.29
N ILE A 11 16.31 11.51 -3.41
CA ILE A 11 14.94 11.20 -3.81
C ILE A 11 13.99 12.39 -3.67
N ARG A 12 14.38 13.43 -2.93
CA ARG A 12 13.48 14.52 -2.54
C ARG A 12 12.78 15.21 -3.71
N ALA A 13 13.51 15.45 -4.80
CA ALA A 13 12.96 16.09 -6.00
C ALA A 13 11.96 15.22 -6.77
N LYS A 14 11.98 13.90 -6.55
CA LYS A 14 11.14 12.92 -7.25
C LYS A 14 10.11 12.27 -6.32
N TYR A 15 10.12 12.61 -5.04
CA TYR A 15 9.23 12.03 -4.05
C TYR A 15 7.84 12.62 -4.19
N GLN A 16 6.85 11.77 -4.40
CA GLN A 16 5.47 12.19 -4.47
C GLN A 16 4.85 12.15 -3.07
N TYR A 17 4.64 13.33 -2.48
CA TYR A 17 4.03 13.46 -1.15
C TYR A 17 2.55 13.07 -1.12
N PHE A 18 1.88 13.07 -2.27
CA PHE A 18 0.46 12.71 -2.38
C PHE A 18 0.14 12.05 -3.72
N THR A 19 -0.46 10.86 -3.65
CA THR A 19 -1.03 10.13 -4.79
C THR A 19 -2.49 9.81 -4.48
N GLU A 20 -3.36 9.97 -5.47
CA GLU A 20 -4.73 9.48 -5.40
C GLU A 20 -5.16 8.97 -6.77
N ALA A 21 -5.65 7.74 -6.84
CA ALA A 21 -6.06 7.12 -8.09
C ALA A 21 -7.48 7.58 -8.49
N LYS A 22 -7.66 7.97 -9.75
CA LYS A 22 -8.98 8.24 -10.32
C LYS A 22 -9.65 6.93 -10.73
N MET A 23 -10.77 6.61 -10.09
CA MET A 23 -11.40 5.29 -10.24
C MET A 23 -12.41 5.21 -11.38
N ASP A 24 -12.77 6.34 -12.00
CA ASP A 24 -13.85 6.41 -13.00
C ASP A 24 -13.66 5.41 -14.15
N ARG A 25 -12.42 5.25 -14.63
CA ARG A 25 -12.11 4.36 -15.76
C ARG A 25 -12.34 2.89 -15.42
N ILE A 26 -11.94 2.46 -14.23
CA ILE A 26 -12.10 1.05 -13.83
C ILE A 26 -13.56 0.75 -13.47
N ARG A 27 -14.24 1.73 -12.87
CA ARG A 27 -15.69 1.65 -12.62
C ARG A 27 -16.48 1.56 -13.93
N ALA A 28 -16.17 2.41 -14.91
CA ALA A 28 -16.79 2.38 -16.24
C ALA A 28 -16.50 1.08 -17.01
N ALA A 29 -15.33 0.46 -16.79
CA ALA A 29 -14.97 -0.84 -17.35
C ALA A 29 -15.73 -2.02 -16.70
N GLY A 30 -16.56 -1.79 -15.68
CA GLY A 30 -17.42 -2.79 -15.06
C GLY A 30 -16.91 -3.36 -13.73
N TYR A 31 -15.81 -2.84 -13.17
CA TYR A 31 -15.33 -3.29 -11.87
C TYR A 31 -16.17 -2.67 -10.73
N ALA A 32 -17.09 -3.45 -10.17
CA ALA A 32 -18.02 -3.00 -9.13
C ALA A 32 -17.60 -3.32 -7.69
N LYS A 33 -16.56 -4.14 -7.48
CA LYS A 33 -16.15 -4.57 -6.14
C LYS A 33 -15.51 -3.42 -5.33
N PRO A 34 -15.67 -3.39 -4.00
CA PRO A 34 -14.94 -2.44 -3.16
C PRO A 34 -13.43 -2.70 -3.22
N PHE A 35 -12.64 -1.66 -2.96
CA PHE A 35 -11.21 -1.82 -2.73
C PHE A 35 -10.99 -2.17 -1.25
N THR A 36 -9.98 -2.99 -0.99
CA THR A 36 -9.55 -3.29 0.39
C THR A 36 -9.09 -2.00 1.06
N SER A 37 -9.50 -1.78 2.30
CA SER A 37 -9.02 -0.66 3.11
C SER A 37 -7.53 -0.82 3.42
N LEU A 38 -6.88 0.25 3.87
CA LEU A 38 -5.47 0.17 4.27
C LEU A 38 -5.33 -0.74 5.50
N GLU A 39 -6.21 -0.60 6.46
CA GLU A 39 -6.21 -1.32 7.73
C GLU A 39 -6.38 -2.83 7.49
N ASP A 40 -7.38 -3.21 6.69
CA ASP A 40 -7.64 -4.62 6.36
C ASP A 40 -6.49 -5.20 5.52
N GLY A 41 -5.98 -4.43 4.55
CA GLY A 41 -4.87 -4.86 3.71
C GLY A 41 -3.58 -5.12 4.51
N VAL A 42 -3.25 -4.23 5.45
CA VAL A 42 -2.10 -4.41 6.34
C VAL A 42 -2.29 -5.61 7.26
N ALA A 43 -3.49 -5.79 7.84
CA ALA A 43 -3.78 -6.91 8.72
C ALA A 43 -3.63 -8.26 8.01
N LEU A 44 -4.21 -8.39 6.81
CA LEU A 44 -4.10 -9.60 5.99
C LEU A 44 -2.64 -9.88 5.61
N TYR A 45 -1.90 -8.86 5.16
CA TYR A 45 -0.52 -9.05 4.72
C TYR A 45 0.41 -9.46 5.88
N VAL A 46 0.28 -8.84 7.04
CA VAL A 46 1.14 -9.13 8.19
C VAL A 46 0.80 -10.49 8.80
N ASN A 47 -0.48 -10.74 9.08
CA ASN A 47 -0.87 -11.92 9.85
C ASN A 47 -0.94 -13.19 9.00
N ASP A 48 -1.43 -13.08 7.77
CA ASP A 48 -1.77 -14.26 6.96
C ASP A 48 -0.71 -14.58 5.91
N PHE A 49 0.27 -13.69 5.70
CA PHE A 49 1.38 -13.90 4.78
C PHE A 49 2.75 -13.72 5.42
N LEU A 50 3.04 -12.58 6.06
CA LEU A 50 4.40 -12.29 6.55
C LEU A 50 4.76 -13.09 7.82
N ASN A 51 3.80 -13.30 8.72
CA ASN A 51 3.98 -14.01 9.99
C ASN A 51 3.73 -15.52 9.89
N THR A 52 3.59 -16.07 8.69
CA THR A 52 3.49 -17.53 8.50
C THR A 52 4.87 -18.16 8.34
N ASP A 53 4.97 -19.47 8.57
CA ASP A 53 6.21 -20.20 8.30
C ASP A 53 6.62 -20.04 6.83
N ASP A 54 7.87 -19.63 6.60
CA ASP A 54 8.41 -19.44 5.26
C ASP A 54 8.62 -20.82 4.61
N PRO A 55 7.86 -21.17 3.55
CA PRO A 55 7.97 -22.48 2.92
C PRO A 55 9.27 -22.65 2.11
N TYR A 56 10.09 -21.60 1.98
CA TYR A 56 11.35 -21.60 1.24
C TYR A 56 12.59 -21.41 2.13
N ARG A 57 12.43 -21.41 3.46
CA ARG A 57 13.53 -21.41 4.43
C ARG A 57 13.96 -22.80 4.87
#